data_AF-A0A928XFV6-F1
#
_entry.id   AF-A0A928XFV6-F1
#
_cell.length_a   1.000
_cell.length_b   1.000
_cell.length_c   1.000
_cell.angle_alpha   90.00
_cell.angle_beta   90.00
_cell.angle_gamma   90.00
#
_symmetry.space_group_name_H-M   'P 1'
#
loop_
_entity.id
_entity.type
_entity.pdbx_description
1 polymer ?
#
loop_
_entity_poly.entity_id
_entity_poly.type
_entity_poly.pdbx_seq_one_letter_code
_entity_poly.pdbx_strand_id
1 'polypeptide(L)'
;MAEQNPRSRFFNVLVVSVTLMSPVTLALCGLGQTVNVEATVAAGVAATQQAVFNLQATVDAAIAATQVANQTQLSQPPVSTPGPNSLPATSSPSNLSADPEQVRAVILTEVNATVAQDLALLKSLYTPDAVVIDRNGTPADPSDDTTWQGWANIERRYQTFFSSNITSLTLVDLAIQLDGERAVATHQGVVLDGTLYRDRGIYTLTKLGNQWLISGLEYGNEQGYSAQTSSPPGQDDGLYALKVGNQHRYEEPWGWDRGDPCKAWETGDFDDTKPNYRGFNVELLLTNNSEVKLPDAWPISFTTAKGKSVKACFYGYEGSGPQPGATSSVTFFTVVEKGDYVETITFSLNGQAVRLCLDGQGGWSHC
;
A
#
# COMPACT_ATOMS: atom_id res chain seq x y z
N MET A 1 57.09 21.74 -10.19
CA MET A 1 56.11 22.34 -9.25
C MET A 1 54.75 22.11 -9.88
N ALA A 2 54.12 20.93 -9.77
CA ALA A 2 53.52 20.29 -8.59
C ALA A 2 52.34 21.07 -8.03
N GLU A 3 51.11 20.65 -8.38
CA GLU A 3 50.02 20.50 -7.41
C GLU A 3 48.95 19.54 -7.97
N GLN A 4 48.96 18.30 -7.47
CA GLN A 4 47.89 17.31 -7.64
C GLN A 4 46.87 17.53 -6.52
N ASN A 5 45.58 17.54 -6.87
CA ASN A 5 44.46 17.67 -5.94
C ASN A 5 43.89 16.28 -5.61
N PRO A 6 43.95 15.79 -4.35
CA PRO A 6 43.38 14.52 -3.96
C PRO A 6 42.13 14.74 -3.09
N ARG A 7 40.94 14.41 -3.60
CA ARG A 7 39.75 14.16 -2.77
C ARG A 7 38.91 13.02 -3.34
N SER A 8 39.43 11.80 -3.17
CA SER A 8 38.63 10.58 -3.08
C SER A 8 38.21 10.44 -1.61
N ARG A 9 36.91 10.53 -1.32
CA ARG A 9 36.36 10.19 -0.01
C ARG A 9 36.01 8.70 -0.02
N PHE A 10 36.72 7.95 0.81
CA PHE A 10 36.44 6.55 1.13
C PHE A 10 35.06 6.42 1.79
N PHE A 11 34.19 5.60 1.22
CA PHE A 11 33.08 4.99 1.97
C PHE A 11 33.68 3.91 2.87
N ASN A 12 33.65 4.12 4.19
CA ASN A 12 33.95 3.07 5.15
C ASN A 12 32.77 2.09 5.16
N VAL A 13 32.96 0.92 4.53
CA VAL A 13 32.08 -0.23 4.73
C VAL A 13 32.38 -0.77 6.13
N LEU A 14 31.38 -0.67 7.02
CA LEU A 14 31.42 -1.29 8.34
C LEU A 14 31.37 -2.81 8.17
N VAL A 15 32.52 -3.48 8.26
CA VAL A 15 32.59 -4.94 8.32
C VAL A 15 32.20 -5.37 9.73
N VAL A 16 30.97 -5.85 9.91
CA VAL A 16 30.52 -6.47 11.14
C VAL A 16 31.09 -7.89 11.19
N SER A 17 32.19 -8.09 11.92
CA SER A 17 32.70 -9.42 12.22
C SER A 17 31.82 -10.10 13.27
N VAL A 18 31.03 -11.08 12.85
CA VAL A 18 30.25 -11.94 13.76
C VAL A 18 31.16 -13.06 14.25
N THR A 19 31.57 -13.00 15.52
CA THR A 19 32.32 -14.07 16.18
C THR A 19 31.35 -15.20 16.54
N LEU A 20 31.43 -16.34 15.86
CA LEU A 20 30.59 -17.51 16.13
C LEU A 20 30.97 -18.10 17.50
N MET A 21 30.03 -18.07 18.45
CA MET A 21 30.10 -18.86 19.68
C MET A 21 29.82 -20.34 19.39
N SER A 22 30.53 -21.22 20.10
CA SER A 22 30.46 -22.68 19.96
C SER A 22 29.03 -23.24 19.99
N PRO A 23 28.75 -24.34 19.26
CA PRO A 23 27.41 -24.93 19.21
C PRO A 23 26.98 -25.45 20.58
N VAL A 24 25.87 -24.93 21.09
CA VAL A 24 25.14 -25.49 22.22
C VAL A 24 24.23 -26.60 21.69
N THR A 25 24.59 -27.85 21.96
CA THR A 25 23.77 -29.01 21.59
C THR A 25 22.63 -29.18 22.60
N LEU A 26 21.47 -28.62 22.30
CA LEU A 26 20.22 -28.86 23.05
C LEU A 26 19.55 -30.12 22.48
N ALA A 27 19.72 -31.25 23.17
CA ALA A 27 19.01 -32.49 22.85
C ALA A 27 17.57 -32.42 23.38
N LEU A 28 16.64 -32.00 22.53
CA LEU A 28 15.20 -32.12 22.75
C LEU A 28 14.68 -33.34 21.99
N CYS A 29 14.07 -34.27 22.74
CA CYS A 29 13.49 -35.50 22.20
C CYS A 29 12.26 -35.20 21.32
N GLY A 30 12.26 -35.78 20.11
CA GLY A 30 11.04 -36.17 19.42
C GLY A 30 10.48 -35.21 18.37
N LEU A 31 11.21 -35.05 17.25
CA LEU A 31 10.76 -34.96 15.84
C LEU A 31 11.91 -34.33 15.05
N GLY A 32 12.74 -35.18 14.44
CA GLY A 32 14.07 -34.84 13.93
C GLY A 32 14.06 -34.08 12.60
N GLN A 33 13.82 -32.77 12.64
CA GLN A 33 14.38 -31.85 11.64
C GLN A 33 15.52 -31.07 12.29
N THR A 34 16.75 -31.47 11.99
CA THR A 34 17.93 -30.67 12.33
C THR A 34 17.93 -29.44 11.43
N VAL A 35 17.50 -28.29 11.96
CA VAL A 35 17.63 -27.01 11.26
C VAL A 35 19.12 -26.69 11.20
N ASN A 36 19.68 -26.69 9.99
CA ASN A 36 21.05 -26.25 9.79
C ASN A 36 21.11 -24.74 9.94
N VAL A 37 21.41 -24.29 11.16
CA VAL A 37 21.49 -22.87 11.53
C VAL A 37 22.50 -22.14 10.65
N GLU A 38 23.61 -22.78 10.31
CA GLU A 38 24.65 -22.20 9.46
C GLU A 38 24.15 -21.96 8.03
N ALA A 39 23.43 -22.92 7.45
CA ALA A 39 22.81 -22.76 6.14
C ALA A 39 21.72 -21.66 6.14
N THR A 40 20.96 -21.55 7.23
CA THR A 40 19.91 -20.54 7.38
C THR A 40 20.50 -19.13 7.49
N VAL A 41 21.57 -18.97 8.28
CA VAL A 41 22.30 -17.70 8.41
C VAL A 41 22.96 -17.32 7.09
N ALA A 42 23.60 -18.27 6.40
CA ALA A 42 24.22 -18.03 5.09
C ALA A 42 23.19 -17.57 4.05
N ALA A 43 22.00 -18.18 4.02
CA ALA A 43 20.90 -17.75 3.15
C ALA A 43 20.42 -16.34 3.49
N GLY A 44 20.30 -15.99 4.78
CA GLY A 44 19.93 -14.65 5.22
C GLY A 44 20.95 -13.58 4.83
N VAL A 45 22.26 -13.87 4.95
CA VAL A 45 23.33 -12.97 4.53
C VAL A 45 23.31 -12.77 3.01
N ALA A 46 23.14 -13.85 2.23
CA ALA A 46 23.06 -13.77 0.78
C ALA A 46 21.84 -12.94 0.32
N ALA A 47 20.67 -13.14 0.93
CA ALA A 47 19.46 -12.36 0.65
C ALA A 47 19.66 -10.86 0.97
N THR A 48 20.31 -10.56 2.09
CA THR A 48 20.62 -9.17 2.50
C THR A 48 21.58 -8.51 1.53
N GLN A 49 22.63 -9.22 1.09
CA GLN A 49 23.58 -8.70 0.09
C GLN A 49 22.89 -8.44 -1.25
N GLN A 50 22.02 -9.33 -1.69
CA GLN A 50 21.25 -9.13 -2.93
C GLN A 50 20.32 -7.92 -2.84
N ALA A 51 19.67 -7.71 -1.69
CA ALA A 51 18.83 -6.52 -1.46
C ALA A 51 19.63 -5.22 -1.54
N VAL A 52 20.85 -5.19 -0.99
CA VAL A 52 21.77 -4.04 -1.07
C VAL A 52 22.16 -3.75 -2.52
N PHE A 53 22.48 -4.78 -3.31
CA PHE A 53 22.77 -4.61 -4.74
C PHE A 53 21.58 -4.04 -5.53
N ASN A 54 20.36 -4.53 -5.26
CA ASN A 54 19.15 -4.03 -5.92
C ASN A 54 18.86 -2.56 -5.55
N LEU A 55 19.08 -2.17 -4.30
CA LEU A 55 18.95 -0.78 -3.85
C LEU A 55 19.97 0.13 -4.53
N GLN A 56 21.24 -0.29 -4.61
CA GLN A 56 22.27 0.50 -5.30
C GLN A 56 21.94 0.69 -6.79
N ALA A 57 21.48 -0.37 -7.47
CA ALA A 57 21.05 -0.27 -8.87
C ALA A 57 19.89 0.72 -9.06
N THR A 58 18.95 0.76 -8.12
CA THR A 58 17.82 1.72 -8.13
C THR A 58 18.30 3.15 -7.95
N VAL A 59 19.24 3.39 -7.03
CA VAL A 59 19.85 4.71 -6.80
C VAL A 59 20.61 5.18 -8.04
N ASP A 60 21.41 4.30 -8.66
CA ASP A 60 22.18 4.62 -9.86
C ASP A 60 21.25 4.97 -11.04
N ALA A 61 20.13 4.25 -11.19
CA ALA A 61 19.11 4.54 -12.19
C ALA A 61 18.46 5.91 -11.96
N ALA A 62 18.14 6.27 -10.71
CA ALA A 62 17.57 7.56 -10.37
C ALA A 62 18.55 8.72 -10.63
N ILE A 63 19.84 8.53 -10.33
CA ILE A 63 20.90 9.51 -10.64
C ILE A 63 21.01 9.70 -12.16
N ALA A 64 21.01 8.61 -12.94
CA ALA A 64 21.07 8.67 -14.39
C ALA A 64 19.86 9.41 -14.99
N ALA A 65 18.65 9.13 -14.51
CA ALA A 65 17.44 9.82 -14.94
C ALA A 65 17.50 11.33 -14.65
N THR A 66 18.02 11.71 -13.48
CA THR A 66 18.20 13.11 -13.08
C THR A 66 19.22 13.82 -13.99
N GLN A 67 20.30 13.15 -14.39
CA GLN A 67 21.30 13.71 -15.31
C GLN A 67 20.73 13.95 -16.71
N VAL A 68 19.90 13.02 -17.23
CA VAL A 68 19.23 13.18 -18.52
C VAL A 68 18.24 14.35 -18.49
N ALA A 69 17.46 14.49 -17.42
CA ALA A 69 16.53 15.60 -17.25
C ALA A 69 17.26 16.96 -17.27
N ASN A 70 18.39 17.08 -16.57
CA ASN A 70 19.18 18.32 -16.53
C ASN A 70 19.84 18.68 -17.87
N GLN A 71 20.21 17.70 -18.70
CA GLN A 71 20.79 17.98 -20.03
C GLN A 71 19.73 18.49 -21.02
N THR A 72 18.48 18.06 -20.88
CA THR A 72 17.40 18.45 -21.81
C THR A 72 16.98 19.92 -21.62
N GLN A 73 17.18 20.48 -20.42
CA GLN A 73 16.75 21.84 -20.08
C GLN A 73 17.64 22.95 -20.65
N LEU A 74 18.88 22.65 -21.08
CA LEU A 74 19.86 23.66 -21.51
C LEU A 74 19.95 23.85 -23.04
N SER A 75 19.15 23.14 -23.82
CA SER A 75 19.24 23.17 -25.30
C SER A 75 18.12 23.95 -26.01
N GLN A 76 17.32 24.77 -25.30
CA GLN A 76 16.40 25.66 -26.01
C GLN A 76 17.17 26.81 -26.68
N PRO A 77 17.10 26.95 -28.03
CA PRO A 77 17.74 28.07 -28.71
C PRO A 77 17.09 29.40 -28.30
N PRO A 78 17.83 30.52 -28.31
CA PRO A 78 17.29 31.84 -28.00
C PRO A 78 16.17 32.20 -28.98
N VAL A 79 14.97 32.41 -28.44
CA VAL A 79 13.79 32.85 -29.19
C VAL A 79 14.09 34.19 -29.85
N SER A 80 14.11 34.20 -31.18
CA SER A 80 14.25 35.40 -32.00
C SER A 80 12.95 36.21 -31.96
N THR A 81 13.07 37.50 -31.69
CA THR A 81 11.96 38.47 -31.65
C THR A 81 11.38 38.72 -33.04
N PRO A 82 10.06 38.54 -33.28
CA PRO A 82 9.41 39.01 -34.50
C PRO A 82 8.69 40.36 -34.29
N GLY A 83 8.77 41.22 -35.31
CA GLY A 83 8.16 42.55 -35.36
C GLY A 83 6.63 42.58 -35.49
N PRO A 84 6.04 43.79 -35.57
CA PRO A 84 4.61 44.01 -35.40
C PRO A 84 3.86 43.85 -36.73
N ASN A 85 2.96 42.88 -36.81
CA ASN A 85 1.64 42.93 -37.47
C ASN A 85 1.19 41.54 -37.91
N SER A 86 0.30 40.95 -37.11
CA SER A 86 -0.87 40.18 -37.56
C SER A 86 -1.58 39.63 -36.32
N LEU A 87 -2.89 39.85 -36.23
CA LEU A 87 -3.74 39.38 -35.13
C LEU A 87 -3.56 37.88 -34.87
N PRO A 88 -3.36 37.43 -33.61
CA PRO A 88 -3.17 36.02 -33.32
C PRO A 88 -4.50 35.31 -33.06
N ALA A 89 -4.64 34.14 -33.68
CA ALA A 89 -5.58 33.12 -33.24
C ALA A 89 -5.13 32.60 -31.87
N THR A 90 -6.08 32.51 -30.94
CA THR A 90 -5.90 32.08 -29.56
C THR A 90 -5.53 30.59 -29.54
N SER A 91 -4.24 30.26 -29.57
CA SER A 91 -3.75 28.94 -29.21
C SER A 91 -3.89 28.79 -27.70
N SER A 92 -4.87 28.00 -27.25
CA SER A 92 -4.97 27.55 -25.86
C SER A 92 -3.63 26.95 -25.43
N PRO A 93 -3.07 27.33 -24.26
CA PRO A 93 -1.88 26.69 -23.74
C PRO A 93 -2.18 25.21 -23.56
N SER A 94 -1.32 24.35 -24.11
CA SER A 94 -1.32 22.92 -23.81
C SER A 94 -1.15 22.79 -22.30
N ASN A 95 -2.25 22.48 -21.60
CA ASN A 95 -2.25 22.07 -20.21
C ASN A 95 -1.24 20.92 -20.10
N LEU A 96 -0.08 21.20 -19.48
CA LEU A 96 0.73 20.16 -18.85
C LEU A 96 -0.21 19.49 -17.85
N SER A 97 -0.79 18.36 -18.26
CA SER A 97 -1.84 17.69 -17.50
C SER A 97 -1.30 17.40 -16.12
N ALA A 98 -1.99 17.93 -15.11
CA ALA A 98 -1.74 17.54 -13.73
C ALA A 98 -1.84 16.02 -13.64
N ASP A 99 -0.82 15.40 -13.02
CA ASP A 99 -0.72 13.94 -12.91
C ASP A 99 -1.23 13.51 -11.52
N PRO A 100 -2.34 12.76 -11.44
CA PRO A 100 -2.91 12.35 -10.16
C PRO A 100 -1.97 11.42 -9.39
N GLU A 101 -1.05 10.72 -10.06
CA GLU A 101 -0.08 9.86 -9.41
C GLU A 101 0.98 10.64 -8.63
N GLN A 102 1.33 11.86 -9.06
CA GLN A 102 2.20 12.75 -8.28
C GLN A 102 1.53 13.20 -6.98
N VAL A 103 0.23 13.51 -7.03
CA VAL A 103 -0.56 13.86 -5.85
C VAL A 103 -0.67 12.67 -4.90
N ARG A 104 -0.97 11.48 -5.45
CA ARG A 104 -1.00 10.22 -4.69
C ARG A 104 0.33 9.97 -3.99
N ALA A 105 1.44 10.15 -4.70
CA ALA A 105 2.78 9.94 -4.15
C ALA A 105 3.06 10.88 -2.95
N VAL A 106 2.64 12.14 -2.99
CA VAL A 106 2.80 13.08 -1.85
C VAL A 106 2.01 12.60 -0.64
N ILE A 107 0.75 12.18 -0.83
CA ILE A 107 -0.11 11.68 0.26
C ILE A 107 0.47 10.39 0.87
N LEU A 108 0.88 9.43 0.05
CA LEU A 108 1.48 8.18 0.54
C LEU A 108 2.85 8.42 1.19
N THR A 109 3.61 9.43 0.75
CA THR A 109 4.86 9.84 1.42
C THR A 109 4.58 10.42 2.80
N GLU A 110 3.50 11.20 2.97
CA GLU A 110 3.08 11.71 4.28
C GLU A 110 2.69 10.57 5.24
N VAL A 111 1.90 9.61 4.76
CA VAL A 111 1.54 8.39 5.51
C VAL A 111 2.79 7.62 5.96
N ASN A 112 3.73 7.35 5.04
CA ASN A 112 4.95 6.62 5.34
C ASN A 112 5.87 7.39 6.30
N ALA A 113 6.00 8.70 6.12
CA ALA A 113 6.79 9.56 7.00
C ALA A 113 6.18 9.65 8.41
N THR A 114 4.86 9.55 8.54
CA THR A 114 4.15 9.44 9.81
C THR A 114 4.52 8.16 10.56
N VAL A 115 4.49 7.01 9.88
CA VAL A 115 4.92 5.71 10.44
C VAL A 115 6.41 5.74 10.83
N ALA A 116 7.26 6.33 9.99
CA ALA A 116 8.70 6.44 10.24
C ALA A 116 9.08 7.53 11.27
N GLN A 117 8.12 8.34 11.72
CA GLN A 117 8.33 9.54 12.54
C GLN A 117 9.37 10.51 11.94
N ASP A 118 9.44 10.60 10.61
CA ASP A 118 10.36 11.50 9.90
C ASP A 118 9.77 12.92 9.82
N LEU A 119 9.93 13.68 10.91
CA LEU A 119 9.44 15.06 11.01
C LEU A 119 10.06 15.99 9.96
N ALA A 120 11.30 15.71 9.52
CA ALA A 120 11.96 16.53 8.51
C ALA A 120 11.33 16.32 7.13
N LEU A 121 11.05 15.07 6.76
CA LEU A 121 10.32 14.74 5.54
C LEU A 121 8.89 15.28 5.60
N LEU A 122 8.17 15.05 6.70
CA LEU A 122 6.82 15.61 6.88
C LEU A 122 6.81 17.13 6.67
N LYS A 123 7.76 17.87 7.25
CA LYS A 123 7.87 19.33 7.06
C LYS A 123 7.95 19.75 5.60
N SER A 124 8.67 18.97 4.78
CA SER A 124 8.86 19.26 3.36
C SER A 124 7.64 18.99 2.48
N LEU A 125 6.64 18.27 3.00
CA LEU A 125 5.41 17.93 2.28
C LEU A 125 4.31 18.98 2.47
N TYR A 126 4.40 19.82 3.49
CA TYR A 126 3.38 20.82 3.81
C TYR A 126 3.74 22.22 3.28
N THR A 127 2.73 23.01 2.90
CA THR A 127 2.93 24.45 2.68
C THR A 127 3.21 25.16 4.02
N PRO A 128 3.92 26.30 4.03
CA PRO A 128 4.23 27.02 5.27
C PRO A 128 3.01 27.42 6.11
N ASP A 129 1.88 27.65 5.44
CA ASP A 129 0.60 28.10 5.97
C ASP A 129 -0.45 26.97 6.08
N ALA A 130 -0.03 25.71 5.92
CA ALA A 130 -0.94 24.59 5.90
C ALA A 130 -1.78 24.47 7.18
N VAL A 131 -2.97 23.89 7.04
CA VAL A 131 -3.92 23.70 8.15
C VAL A 131 -4.35 22.24 8.24
N VAL A 132 -4.22 21.65 9.43
CA VAL A 132 -4.80 20.35 9.74
C VAL A 132 -5.98 20.54 10.69
N ILE A 133 -7.12 19.92 10.40
CA ILE A 133 -8.34 20.01 11.21
C ILE A 133 -8.81 18.60 11.57
N ASP A 134 -8.94 18.33 12.86
CA ASP A 134 -9.69 17.19 13.39
C ASP A 134 -11.11 17.65 13.70
N ARG A 135 -12.08 17.05 13.02
CA ARG A 135 -13.51 17.35 13.17
C ARG A 135 -14.18 16.57 14.30
N ASN A 136 -13.42 15.81 15.09
CA ASN A 136 -13.86 15.14 16.32
C ASN A 136 -15.12 14.25 16.18
N GLY A 137 -15.44 13.78 14.98
CA GLY A 137 -16.68 13.02 14.70
C GLY A 137 -17.95 13.88 14.63
N THR A 138 -17.82 15.21 14.62
CA THR A 138 -18.91 16.19 14.71
C THR A 138 -18.82 17.24 13.59
N PRO A 139 -18.75 16.87 12.29
CA PRO A 139 -18.49 17.85 11.22
C PRO A 139 -19.59 18.91 11.03
N ALA A 140 -20.72 18.81 11.73
CA ALA A 140 -21.75 19.85 11.79
C ALA A 140 -21.51 20.92 12.88
N ASP A 141 -20.64 20.64 13.85
CA ASP A 141 -20.30 21.52 14.97
C ASP A 141 -18.81 21.87 14.92
N PRO A 142 -18.40 22.91 14.19
CA PRO A 142 -16.98 23.28 14.12
C PRO A 142 -16.43 23.86 15.44
N SER A 143 -17.25 23.98 16.50
CA SER A 143 -16.81 24.58 17.77
C SER A 143 -15.97 23.63 18.62
N ASP A 144 -16.01 22.32 18.34
CA ASP A 144 -15.17 21.31 18.99
C ASP A 144 -14.01 20.79 18.12
N ASP A 145 -13.82 21.38 16.93
CA ASP A 145 -12.70 21.07 16.04
C ASP A 145 -11.35 21.37 16.72
N THR A 146 -10.39 20.46 16.54
CA THR A 146 -8.98 20.76 16.85
C THR A 146 -8.24 21.18 15.59
N THR A 147 -7.69 22.40 15.60
CA THR A 147 -6.97 22.97 14.45
C THR A 147 -5.48 23.13 14.73
N TRP A 148 -4.64 22.67 13.81
CA TRP A 148 -3.20 22.92 13.79
C TRP A 148 -2.81 23.70 12.54
N GLN A 149 -2.56 25.00 12.71
CA GLN A 149 -2.16 25.89 11.62
C GLN A 149 -0.65 26.15 11.63
N GLY A 150 -0.03 25.99 10.47
CA GLY A 150 1.40 26.16 10.25
C GLY A 150 2.23 25.03 10.84
N TRP A 151 3.43 24.83 10.28
CA TRP A 151 4.28 23.67 10.58
C TRP A 151 4.54 23.45 12.07
N ALA A 152 4.80 24.51 12.86
CA ALA A 152 5.11 24.34 14.28
C ALA A 152 3.97 23.69 15.09
N ASN A 153 2.71 23.90 14.70
CA ASN A 153 1.56 23.27 15.35
C ASN A 153 1.29 21.87 14.76
N ILE A 154 1.48 21.70 13.45
CA ILE A 154 1.37 20.40 12.77
C ILE A 154 2.42 19.41 13.31
N GLU A 155 3.66 19.85 13.51
CA GLU A 155 4.73 19.05 14.12
C GLU A 155 4.32 18.56 15.52
N ARG A 156 3.72 19.45 16.33
CA ARG A 156 3.22 19.09 17.67
C ARG A 156 2.13 18.02 17.59
N ARG A 157 1.24 18.07 16.58
CA ARG A 157 0.26 17.01 16.32
C ARG A 157 0.96 15.68 16.10
N TYR A 158 1.92 15.62 15.17
CA TYR A 158 2.63 14.37 14.87
C TYR A 158 3.35 13.81 16.10
N GLN A 159 4.04 14.67 16.85
CA GLN A 159 4.71 14.27 18.08
C GLN A 159 3.73 13.81 19.18
N THR A 160 2.50 14.33 19.23
CA THR A 160 1.53 13.97 20.28
C THR A 160 0.80 12.68 19.94
N PHE A 161 0.17 12.62 18.76
CA PHE A 161 -0.75 11.54 18.37
C PHE A 161 -0.04 10.32 17.79
N PHE A 162 1.14 10.51 17.20
CA PHE A 162 1.90 9.43 16.58
C PHE A 162 3.19 9.13 17.36
N SER A 163 3.23 9.47 18.65
CA SER A 163 4.33 9.11 19.56
C SER A 163 4.39 7.61 19.87
N SER A 164 3.27 6.90 19.69
CA SER A 164 3.20 5.44 19.80
C SER A 164 3.85 4.76 18.60
N ASN A 165 4.41 3.57 18.83
CA ASN A 165 5.03 2.71 17.83
C ASN A 165 3.99 2.16 16.83
N ILE A 166 3.40 3.03 16.01
CA ILE A 166 2.61 2.58 14.87
C ILE A 166 3.56 1.91 13.88
N THR A 167 3.21 0.72 13.42
CA THR A 167 4.05 -0.07 12.50
C THR A 167 3.54 -0.02 11.07
N SER A 168 2.25 0.31 10.89
CA SER A 168 1.61 0.45 9.59
C SER A 168 0.45 1.43 9.64
N LEU A 169 0.28 2.19 8.55
CA LEU A 169 -0.85 3.08 8.32
C LEU A 169 -1.23 2.99 6.83
N THR A 170 -2.52 2.87 6.52
CA THR A 170 -3.01 2.80 5.13
C THR A 170 -4.34 3.53 5.01
N LEU A 171 -4.50 4.31 3.95
CA LEU A 171 -5.76 5.01 3.64
C LEU A 171 -6.69 4.08 2.83
N VAL A 172 -7.99 4.09 3.15
CA VAL A 172 -9.02 3.29 2.47
C VAL A 172 -9.73 4.15 1.44
N ASP A 173 -9.95 3.65 0.22
CA ASP A 173 -10.70 4.31 -0.86
C ASP A 173 -10.20 5.73 -1.21
N LEU A 174 -8.87 5.87 -1.40
CA LEU A 174 -8.26 7.16 -1.75
C LEU A 174 -8.58 7.57 -3.20
N ALA A 175 -9.52 8.51 -3.34
CA ALA A 175 -9.90 9.16 -4.60
C ALA A 175 -9.26 10.54 -4.75
N ILE A 176 -8.84 10.92 -5.96
CA ILE A 176 -8.14 12.19 -6.24
C ILE A 176 -8.84 12.92 -7.38
N GLN A 177 -9.07 14.21 -7.18
CA GLN A 177 -9.59 15.15 -8.19
C GLN A 177 -8.58 16.27 -8.41
N LEU A 178 -8.32 16.59 -9.67
CA LEU A 178 -7.35 17.61 -10.08
C LEU A 178 -8.06 18.79 -10.74
N ASP A 179 -7.63 20.00 -10.37
CA ASP A 179 -8.04 21.26 -10.97
C ASP A 179 -6.80 22.16 -11.16
N GLY A 180 -6.07 21.91 -12.25
CA GLY A 180 -4.86 22.65 -12.60
C GLY A 180 -3.75 22.50 -11.53
N GLU A 181 -3.47 23.58 -10.81
CA GLU A 181 -2.46 23.64 -9.74
C GLU A 181 -3.04 23.30 -8.35
N ARG A 182 -4.28 22.79 -8.29
CA ARG A 182 -4.93 22.33 -7.07
C ARG A 182 -5.36 20.88 -7.21
N ALA A 183 -5.36 20.18 -6.08
CA ALA A 183 -5.89 18.84 -5.99
C ALA A 183 -6.69 18.69 -4.69
N VAL A 184 -7.77 17.92 -4.77
CA VAL A 184 -8.51 17.45 -3.60
C VAL A 184 -8.48 15.94 -3.63
N ALA A 185 -8.08 15.33 -2.52
CA ALA A 185 -8.13 13.89 -2.35
C ALA A 185 -8.98 13.53 -1.14
N THR A 186 -9.72 12.43 -1.22
CA THR A 186 -10.60 11.95 -0.14
C THR A 186 -10.35 10.48 0.12
N HIS A 187 -10.42 10.05 1.37
CA HIS A 187 -10.38 8.63 1.76
C HIS A 187 -11.53 8.31 2.74
N GLN A 188 -11.94 7.04 2.80
CA GLN A 188 -13.06 6.52 3.60
C GLN A 188 -12.57 5.54 4.68
N GLY A 189 -11.57 5.96 5.44
CA GLY A 189 -11.07 5.21 6.60
C GLY A 189 -9.55 5.15 6.62
N VAL A 190 -9.04 4.64 7.74
CA VAL A 190 -7.62 4.41 7.97
C VAL A 190 -7.45 3.04 8.60
N VAL A 191 -6.57 2.22 8.05
CA VAL A 191 -6.11 0.99 8.71
C VAL A 191 -4.82 1.30 9.44
N LEU A 192 -4.83 1.17 10.76
CA LEU A 192 -3.68 1.39 11.63
C LEU A 192 -3.38 0.10 12.38
N ASP A 193 -2.19 -0.45 12.14
CA ASP A 193 -1.74 -1.74 12.69
C ASP A 193 -2.77 -2.86 12.51
N GLY A 194 -3.34 -2.94 11.31
CA GLY A 194 -4.35 -3.94 10.93
C GLY A 194 -5.77 -3.66 11.46
N THR A 195 -5.97 -2.63 12.28
CA THR A 195 -7.29 -2.23 12.78
C THR A 195 -7.87 -1.15 11.87
N LEU A 196 -9.08 -1.37 11.34
CA LEU A 196 -9.81 -0.38 10.56
C LEU A 196 -10.48 0.63 11.50
N TYR A 197 -10.09 1.89 11.36
CA TYR A 197 -10.75 3.03 11.94
C TYR A 197 -11.60 3.67 10.86
N ARG A 198 -12.89 3.83 11.15
CA ARG A 198 -13.76 4.58 10.26
C ARG A 198 -13.42 6.06 10.41
N ASP A 199 -13.15 6.68 9.29
CA ASP A 199 -12.72 8.06 9.21
C ASP A 199 -13.06 8.55 7.80
N ARG A 200 -13.23 9.86 7.66
CA ARG A 200 -13.28 10.50 6.35
C ARG A 200 -12.31 11.65 6.36
N GLY A 201 -11.22 11.48 5.61
CA GLY A 201 -10.24 12.53 5.43
C GLY A 201 -10.32 13.19 4.07
N ILE A 202 -9.98 14.48 4.06
CA ILE A 202 -9.94 15.35 2.88
C ILE A 202 -8.57 16.02 2.87
N TYR A 203 -7.75 15.66 1.90
CA TYR A 203 -6.49 16.36 1.60
C TYR A 203 -6.76 17.45 0.58
N THR A 204 -6.22 18.64 0.83
CA THR A 204 -6.14 19.73 -0.16
C THR A 204 -4.67 19.97 -0.46
N LEU A 205 -4.28 19.82 -1.72
CA LEU A 205 -2.92 20.05 -2.18
C LEU A 205 -2.86 21.20 -3.18
N THR A 206 -1.75 21.93 -3.13
CA THR A 206 -1.45 23.01 -4.07
C THR A 206 -0.08 22.76 -4.69
N LYS A 207 0.04 23.03 -5.98
CA LYS A 207 1.30 22.95 -6.70
C LYS A 207 2.05 24.28 -6.59
N LEU A 208 3.22 24.28 -5.96
CA LEU A 208 4.12 25.44 -5.90
C LEU A 208 5.33 25.16 -6.80
N GLY A 209 5.37 25.79 -7.97
CA GLY A 209 6.35 25.48 -9.01
C GLY A 209 6.15 24.05 -9.53
N ASN A 210 7.18 23.20 -9.39
CA ASN A 210 7.11 21.80 -9.85
C ASN A 210 6.79 20.79 -8.73
N GLN A 211 6.41 21.26 -7.54
CA GLN A 211 6.18 20.41 -6.38
C GLN A 211 4.74 20.52 -5.87
N TRP A 212 4.09 19.38 -5.69
CA TRP A 212 2.83 19.30 -4.94
C TRP A 212 3.10 19.33 -3.45
N LEU A 213 2.34 20.14 -2.72
CA LEU A 213 2.43 20.27 -1.28
C LEU A 213 1.04 20.21 -0.66
N ILE A 214 0.95 19.64 0.54
CA ILE A 214 -0.27 19.58 1.35
C ILE A 214 -0.51 20.97 1.94
N SER A 215 -1.56 21.62 1.46
CA SER A 215 -2.05 22.89 2.00
C SER A 215 -3.12 22.70 3.08
N GLY A 216 -3.79 21.55 3.09
CA GLY A 216 -4.72 21.20 4.16
C GLY A 216 -5.01 19.71 4.29
N LEU A 217 -5.36 19.29 5.50
CA LEU A 217 -5.87 17.97 5.82
C LEU A 217 -7.00 18.09 6.83
N GLU A 218 -8.19 17.65 6.48
CA GLU A 218 -9.31 17.54 7.41
C GLU A 218 -9.62 16.06 7.63
N TYR A 219 -9.84 15.63 8.87
CA TYR A 219 -10.22 14.25 9.21
C TYR A 219 -11.21 14.24 10.37
N GLY A 220 -11.70 13.08 10.79
CA GLY A 220 -12.73 12.96 11.81
C GLY A 220 -14.12 13.36 11.30
N ASN A 221 -14.34 13.38 9.98
CA ASN A 221 -15.62 13.79 9.36
C ASN A 221 -16.69 12.68 9.40
N GLU A 222 -16.70 11.80 10.40
CA GLU A 222 -17.75 10.80 10.56
C GLU A 222 -19.08 11.47 10.96
N GLN A 223 -19.83 11.97 9.98
CA GLN A 223 -21.26 12.18 10.19
C GLN A 223 -21.94 10.84 10.02
N GLY A 224 -22.70 10.41 11.04
CA GLY A 224 -23.48 9.19 11.01
C GLY A 224 -24.11 8.99 9.63
N TYR A 225 -23.60 8.01 8.90
CA TYR A 225 -24.14 7.60 7.61
C TYR A 225 -25.59 7.17 7.86
N SER A 226 -26.54 8.08 7.69
CA SER A 226 -27.88 7.65 7.31
C SER A 226 -27.68 6.92 5.99
N ALA A 227 -27.98 5.63 5.97
CA ALA A 227 -27.83 4.74 4.83
C ALA A 227 -28.57 5.32 3.60
N GLN A 228 -27.92 6.26 2.91
CA GLN A 228 -28.36 6.74 1.63
C GLN A 228 -27.74 5.79 0.63
N THR A 229 -28.60 5.05 -0.04
CA THR A 229 -28.33 4.09 -1.10
C THR A 229 -27.45 4.72 -2.17
N SER A 230 -26.13 4.73 -1.96
CA SER A 230 -25.17 4.78 -3.04
C SER A 230 -25.32 3.48 -3.83
N SER A 231 -25.07 3.57 -5.13
CA SER A 231 -24.88 2.42 -6.01
C SER A 231 -24.12 1.30 -5.29
N PRO A 232 -24.45 0.01 -5.53
CA PRO A 232 -23.93 -1.12 -4.75
C PRO A 232 -22.41 -0.95 -4.52
N PRO A 233 -21.97 -0.72 -3.26
CA PRO A 233 -20.61 -0.32 -2.96
C PRO A 233 -19.71 -1.56 -3.03
N GLY A 234 -19.30 -1.87 -4.26
CA GLY A 234 -18.27 -2.85 -4.58
C GLY A 234 -17.46 -2.41 -5.80
N GLN A 235 -17.57 -1.13 -6.17
CA GLN A 235 -16.86 -0.55 -7.30
C GLN A 235 -16.01 0.60 -6.76
N ASP A 236 -14.96 0.22 -6.07
CA ASP A 236 -13.87 1.11 -5.71
C ASP A 236 -13.13 1.42 -7.03
N ASP A 237 -13.14 2.66 -7.49
CA ASP A 237 -12.48 3.10 -8.74
C ASP A 237 -10.95 3.22 -8.58
N GLY A 238 -10.39 2.61 -7.53
CA GLY A 238 -8.96 2.49 -7.32
C GLY A 238 -8.27 1.71 -8.44
N LEU A 239 -6.93 1.65 -8.41
CA LEU A 239 -6.15 0.95 -9.45
C LEU A 239 -6.52 -0.54 -9.54
N TYR A 240 -7.04 -1.11 -8.46
CA TYR A 240 -7.53 -2.48 -8.42
C TYR A 240 -8.91 -2.52 -7.75
N ALA A 241 -9.83 -3.25 -8.35
CA ALA A 241 -11.14 -3.53 -7.76
C ALA A 241 -11.31 -5.04 -7.56
N LEU A 242 -11.61 -5.46 -6.34
CA LEU A 242 -11.81 -6.87 -5.97
C LEU A 242 -13.29 -7.12 -5.66
N LYS A 243 -13.86 -8.18 -6.24
CA LYS A 243 -15.26 -8.59 -6.02
C LYS A 243 -15.35 -10.09 -5.76
N VAL A 244 -16.38 -10.49 -5.01
CA VAL A 244 -16.78 -11.91 -4.94
C VAL A 244 -17.48 -12.28 -6.25
N GLY A 245 -17.06 -13.39 -6.86
CA GLY A 245 -17.70 -13.98 -8.03
C GLY A 245 -18.97 -14.76 -7.68
N ASN A 246 -19.51 -15.47 -8.66
CA ASN A 246 -20.76 -16.22 -8.48
C ASN A 246 -20.55 -17.57 -7.79
N GLN A 247 -19.30 -18.05 -7.73
CA GLN A 247 -18.96 -19.30 -7.05
C GLN A 247 -18.35 -19.01 -5.69
N HIS A 248 -19.15 -19.02 -4.64
CA HIS A 248 -18.67 -19.00 -3.27
C HIS A 248 -19.50 -19.97 -2.44
N ARG A 249 -18.85 -20.88 -1.73
CA ARG A 249 -19.55 -21.84 -0.87
C ARG A 249 -18.62 -22.43 0.17
N TYR A 250 -19.21 -22.69 1.33
CA TYR A 250 -18.66 -23.62 2.30
C TYR A 250 -19.11 -25.04 1.96
N GLU A 251 -18.16 -25.96 2.00
CA GLU A 251 -18.39 -27.38 1.84
C GLU A 251 -18.19 -28.06 3.20
N GLU A 252 -19.14 -28.89 3.61
CA GLU A 252 -19.08 -29.68 4.84
C GLU A 252 -19.35 -31.16 4.54
N PRO A 253 -18.73 -32.10 5.27
CA PRO A 253 -17.60 -31.93 6.21
C PRO A 253 -16.24 -32.06 5.49
N TRP A 254 -15.20 -31.41 6.02
CA TRP A 254 -13.81 -31.68 5.64
C TRP A 254 -13.00 -32.18 6.85
N GLY A 255 -12.08 -33.11 6.59
CA GLY A 255 -11.10 -33.54 7.57
C GLY A 255 -10.03 -32.48 7.84
N TRP A 256 -9.14 -32.76 8.79
CA TRP A 256 -8.03 -31.87 9.10
C TRP A 256 -6.94 -31.93 8.01
N ASP A 257 -6.47 -30.78 7.55
CA ASP A 257 -5.48 -30.60 6.48
C ASP A 257 -4.01 -30.93 6.87
N ARG A 258 -3.79 -31.36 8.12
CA ARG A 258 -2.46 -31.63 8.69
C ARG A 258 -1.49 -30.44 8.58
N GLY A 259 -2.01 -29.22 8.50
CA GLY A 259 -1.24 -27.98 8.50
C GLY A 259 -0.90 -27.40 7.12
N ASP A 260 -1.29 -28.03 6.01
CA ASP A 260 -1.22 -27.41 4.68
C ASP A 260 -2.48 -27.69 3.85
N PRO A 261 -3.45 -26.75 3.81
CA PRO A 261 -4.71 -26.95 3.09
C PRO A 261 -4.51 -27.12 1.59
N CYS A 262 -3.42 -26.59 1.02
CA CYS A 262 -3.18 -26.64 -0.42
C CYS A 262 -2.70 -28.03 -0.82
N LYS A 263 -1.73 -28.55 -0.09
CA LYS A 263 -1.25 -29.92 -0.29
C LYS A 263 -2.34 -30.94 -0.01
N ALA A 264 -3.07 -30.78 1.10
CA ALA A 264 -4.15 -31.69 1.46
C ALA A 264 -5.24 -31.75 0.39
N TRP A 265 -5.61 -30.58 -0.17
CA TRP A 265 -6.54 -30.50 -1.29
C TRP A 265 -6.00 -31.20 -2.55
N GLU A 266 -4.75 -30.91 -2.95
CA GLU A 266 -4.14 -31.49 -4.16
C GLU A 266 -4.03 -33.02 -4.09
N THR A 267 -3.70 -33.56 -2.92
CA THR A 267 -3.48 -35.00 -2.74
C THR A 267 -4.68 -35.75 -2.18
N GLY A 268 -5.74 -35.05 -1.78
CA GLY A 268 -6.87 -35.62 -1.04
C GLY A 268 -6.49 -36.14 0.35
N ASP A 269 -5.40 -35.65 0.96
CA ASP A 269 -4.86 -36.18 2.23
C ASP A 269 -5.46 -35.47 3.45
N PHE A 270 -6.79 -35.50 3.57
CA PHE A 270 -7.50 -34.99 4.74
C PHE A 270 -7.60 -36.07 5.82
N ASP A 271 -7.38 -35.67 7.07
CA ASP A 271 -7.67 -36.52 8.23
C ASP A 271 -9.15 -36.43 8.59
N ASP A 272 -9.95 -37.27 7.94
CA ASP A 272 -11.40 -37.38 8.13
C ASP A 272 -11.79 -37.83 9.54
N THR A 273 -10.85 -38.32 10.35
CA THR A 273 -11.10 -38.61 11.78
C THR A 273 -11.28 -37.34 12.61
N LYS A 274 -10.95 -36.17 12.05
CA LYS A 274 -11.13 -34.85 12.65
C LYS A 274 -12.04 -33.95 11.79
N PRO A 275 -13.36 -34.22 11.72
CA PRO A 275 -14.31 -33.52 10.86
C PRO A 275 -14.74 -32.15 11.43
N ASN A 276 -13.80 -31.42 12.04
CA ASN A 276 -14.03 -30.14 12.68
C ASN A 276 -13.68 -28.97 11.75
N TYR A 277 -13.63 -29.21 10.44
CA TYR A 277 -13.24 -28.23 9.44
C TYR A 277 -14.24 -28.15 8.29
N ARG A 278 -14.21 -27.02 7.59
CA ARG A 278 -15.01 -26.72 6.41
C ARG A 278 -14.08 -26.24 5.32
N GLY A 279 -14.23 -26.77 4.12
CA GLY A 279 -13.61 -26.21 2.92
C GLY A 279 -14.36 -24.94 2.52
N PHE A 280 -13.65 -23.88 2.18
CA PHE A 280 -14.23 -22.66 1.64
C PHE A 280 -13.67 -22.42 0.25
N ASN A 281 -14.54 -22.48 -0.76
CA ASN A 281 -14.20 -22.14 -2.14
C ASN A 281 -14.80 -20.77 -2.45
N VAL A 282 -13.99 -19.85 -3.00
CA VAL A 282 -14.42 -18.52 -3.39
C VAL A 282 -13.79 -18.12 -4.72
N GLU A 283 -14.63 -17.76 -5.67
CA GLU A 283 -14.24 -17.07 -6.89
C GLU A 283 -14.07 -15.58 -6.57
N LEU A 284 -12.94 -15.01 -6.96
CA LEU A 284 -12.66 -13.59 -6.85
C LEU A 284 -12.44 -13.01 -8.24
N LEU A 285 -13.09 -11.88 -8.49
CA LEU A 285 -12.96 -11.10 -9.70
C LEU A 285 -12.07 -9.90 -9.40
N LEU A 286 -10.89 -9.85 -10.02
CA LEU A 286 -9.94 -8.75 -9.87
C LEU A 286 -9.92 -7.95 -11.16
N THR A 287 -10.32 -6.68 -11.08
CA THR A 287 -10.22 -5.73 -12.18
C THR A 287 -8.96 -4.89 -12.01
N ASN A 288 -8.12 -4.85 -13.04
CA ASN A 288 -6.91 -4.04 -13.07
C ASN A 288 -7.17 -2.75 -13.83
N ASN A 289 -7.36 -1.66 -13.11
CA ASN A 289 -7.51 -0.31 -13.66
C ASN A 289 -6.15 0.42 -13.80
N SER A 290 -5.03 -0.23 -13.46
CA SER A 290 -3.69 0.32 -13.64
C SER A 290 -3.15 0.12 -15.06
N GLU A 291 -2.04 0.78 -15.38
CA GLU A 291 -1.30 0.59 -16.64
C GLU A 291 -0.35 -0.62 -16.63
N VAL A 292 -0.19 -1.29 -15.49
CA VAL A 292 0.78 -2.38 -15.30
C VAL A 292 0.07 -3.72 -15.25
N LYS A 293 0.54 -4.70 -16.03
CA LYS A 293 0.03 -6.08 -15.95
C LYS A 293 0.29 -6.65 -14.54
N LEU A 294 -0.72 -7.27 -13.94
CA LEU A 294 -0.57 -7.95 -12.66
C LEU A 294 0.15 -9.31 -12.78
N PRO A 295 0.89 -9.73 -11.75
CA PRO A 295 1.44 -11.08 -11.70
C PRO A 295 0.33 -12.13 -11.60
N ASP A 296 0.62 -13.35 -12.04
CA ASP A 296 -0.33 -14.47 -11.98
C ASP A 296 -0.56 -14.95 -10.54
N ALA A 297 0.46 -14.80 -9.68
CA ALA A 297 0.38 -15.05 -8.25
C ALA A 297 -0.15 -13.81 -7.53
N TRP A 298 -1.41 -13.86 -7.10
CA TRP A 298 -2.04 -12.73 -6.40
C TRP A 298 -1.62 -12.73 -4.92
N PRO A 299 -1.05 -11.62 -4.40
CA PRO A 299 -0.69 -11.48 -2.99
C PRO A 299 -1.95 -11.28 -2.11
N ILE A 300 -2.65 -12.37 -1.84
CA ILE A 300 -3.92 -12.37 -1.10
C ILE A 300 -3.75 -13.00 0.28
N SER A 301 -4.45 -12.45 1.27
CA SER A 301 -4.54 -13.01 2.63
C SER A 301 -5.98 -13.11 3.08
N PHE A 302 -6.28 -14.17 3.84
CA PHE A 302 -7.62 -14.48 4.34
C PHE A 302 -7.57 -14.44 5.87
N THR A 303 -8.53 -13.75 6.47
CA THR A 303 -8.69 -13.63 7.93
C THR A 303 -10.09 -14.10 8.32
N THR A 304 -10.16 -14.99 9.31
CA THR A 304 -11.44 -15.50 9.80
C THR A 304 -12.14 -14.51 10.73
N ALA A 305 -13.42 -14.72 10.99
CA ALA A 305 -14.21 -13.92 11.94
C ALA A 305 -13.67 -13.99 13.39
N LYS A 306 -12.86 -15.00 13.70
CA LYS A 306 -12.11 -15.10 14.97
C LYS A 306 -10.74 -14.40 14.93
N GLY A 307 -10.44 -13.65 13.86
CA GLY A 307 -9.17 -12.95 13.67
C GLY A 307 -7.99 -13.85 13.33
N LYS A 308 -8.21 -15.10 12.90
CA LYS A 308 -7.13 -16.02 12.53
C LYS A 308 -6.76 -15.84 11.07
N SER A 309 -5.48 -15.68 10.77
CA SER A 309 -4.99 -15.77 9.39
C SER A 309 -5.04 -17.22 8.92
N VAL A 310 -5.63 -17.46 7.75
CA VAL A 310 -5.69 -18.79 7.12
C VAL A 310 -5.03 -18.76 5.75
N LYS A 311 -4.41 -19.88 5.37
CA LYS A 311 -3.72 -20.02 4.09
C LYS A 311 -4.74 -20.14 2.97
N ALA A 312 -4.64 -19.29 1.96
CA ALA A 312 -5.41 -19.40 0.74
C ALA A 312 -4.61 -20.15 -0.32
N CYS A 313 -5.23 -21.14 -0.92
CA CYS A 313 -4.74 -21.92 -2.05
C CYS A 313 -5.38 -21.35 -3.30
N PHE A 314 -4.59 -21.12 -4.35
CA PHE A 314 -5.08 -20.48 -5.56
C PHE A 314 -5.10 -21.48 -6.72
N TYR A 315 -6.15 -21.46 -7.54
CA TYR A 315 -6.28 -22.28 -8.74
C TYR A 315 -5.94 -21.47 -10.00
N GLY A 316 -4.78 -20.84 -9.98
CA GLY A 316 -4.32 -19.98 -11.07
C GLY A 316 -3.73 -20.79 -12.22
N TYR A 317 -4.10 -20.45 -13.45
CA TYR A 317 -3.35 -20.83 -14.64
C TYR A 317 -2.32 -19.75 -14.95
N GLU A 318 -1.25 -20.11 -15.66
CA GLU A 318 -0.31 -19.13 -16.21
C GLU A 318 -1.08 -18.10 -17.05
N GLY A 319 -0.86 -16.82 -16.82
CA GLY A 319 -1.59 -15.70 -17.42
C GLY A 319 -2.87 -15.27 -16.70
N SER A 320 -3.16 -15.76 -15.48
CA SER A 320 -4.33 -15.34 -14.69
C SER A 320 -4.27 -13.87 -14.22
N GLY A 321 -3.08 -13.25 -14.21
CA GLY A 321 -2.92 -11.84 -13.85
C GLY A 321 -3.65 -10.92 -14.85
N PRO A 322 -4.63 -10.10 -14.41
CA PRO A 322 -5.38 -9.24 -15.33
C PRO A 322 -4.46 -8.22 -16.00
N GLN A 323 -4.61 -8.10 -17.32
CA GLN A 323 -4.01 -7.03 -18.12
C GLN A 323 -4.60 -5.66 -17.71
N PRO A 324 -3.93 -4.54 -18.04
CA PRO A 324 -4.50 -3.21 -17.92
C PRO A 324 -5.91 -3.12 -18.52
N GLY A 325 -6.87 -2.61 -17.76
CA GLY A 325 -8.29 -2.48 -18.12
C GLY A 325 -9.09 -3.79 -18.13
N ALA A 326 -8.49 -4.93 -17.78
CA ALA A 326 -9.15 -6.23 -17.81
C ALA A 326 -9.58 -6.70 -16.41
N THR A 327 -10.58 -7.58 -16.40
CA THR A 327 -10.99 -8.35 -15.21
C THR A 327 -10.59 -9.81 -15.39
N SER A 328 -9.92 -10.37 -14.40
CA SER A 328 -9.64 -11.81 -14.29
C SER A 328 -10.49 -12.44 -13.20
N SER A 329 -10.88 -13.70 -13.39
CA SER A 329 -11.50 -14.53 -12.37
C SER A 329 -10.51 -15.58 -11.89
N VAL A 330 -10.35 -15.71 -10.56
CA VAL A 330 -9.54 -16.75 -9.93
C VAL A 330 -10.32 -17.36 -8.78
N THR A 331 -10.32 -18.69 -8.71
CA THR A 331 -10.89 -19.40 -7.56
C THR A 331 -9.81 -19.66 -6.52
N PHE A 332 -10.16 -19.44 -5.27
CA PHE A 332 -9.36 -19.72 -4.10
C PHE A 332 -10.05 -20.77 -3.23
N PHE A 333 -9.23 -21.53 -2.51
CA PHE A 333 -9.67 -22.48 -1.50
C PHE A 333 -8.94 -22.25 -0.20
N THR A 334 -9.64 -22.40 0.92
CA THR A 334 -9.04 -22.48 2.23
C THR A 334 -9.82 -23.44 3.12
N VAL A 335 -9.27 -23.76 4.28
CA VAL A 335 -9.91 -24.60 5.28
C VAL A 335 -10.06 -23.78 6.56
N VAL A 336 -11.27 -23.75 7.12
CA VAL A 336 -11.56 -23.06 8.38
C VAL A 336 -12.15 -24.03 9.40
N GLU A 337 -11.99 -23.72 10.69
CA GLU A 337 -12.63 -24.46 11.77
C GLU A 337 -14.16 -24.40 11.64
N LYS A 338 -14.84 -25.47 12.06
CA LYS A 338 -16.30 -25.52 12.13
C LYS A 338 -16.82 -24.41 13.06
N GLY A 339 -17.82 -23.66 12.58
CA GLY A 339 -18.37 -22.50 13.28
C GLY A 339 -17.49 -21.24 13.19
N ASP A 340 -16.45 -21.26 12.35
CA ASP A 340 -15.73 -20.07 11.89
C ASP A 340 -16.01 -19.85 10.39
N TYR A 341 -15.66 -18.67 9.89
CA TYR A 341 -15.77 -18.32 8.47
C TYR A 341 -14.72 -17.28 8.11
N VAL A 342 -14.41 -17.15 6.82
CA VAL A 342 -13.51 -16.11 6.30
C VAL A 342 -14.30 -14.82 6.31
N GLU A 343 -13.93 -13.88 7.15
CA GLU A 343 -14.62 -12.58 7.27
C GLU A 343 -13.98 -11.55 6.36
N THR A 344 -12.65 -11.59 6.20
CA THR A 344 -11.93 -10.60 5.41
C THR A 344 -10.98 -11.27 4.44
N ILE A 345 -10.99 -10.79 3.20
CA ILE A 345 -9.99 -11.09 2.18
C ILE A 345 -9.28 -9.78 1.84
N THR A 346 -7.95 -9.77 1.95
CA THR A 346 -7.13 -8.60 1.63
C THR A 346 -6.21 -8.91 0.47
N PHE A 347 -6.21 -8.05 -0.54
CA PHE A 347 -5.28 -8.06 -1.66
C PHE A 347 -4.37 -6.83 -1.54
N SER A 348 -3.04 -7.01 -1.53
CA SER A 348 -2.11 -5.88 -1.43
C SER A 348 -1.06 -5.92 -2.52
N LEU A 349 -1.08 -4.93 -3.41
CA LEU A 349 -0.14 -4.85 -4.52
C LEU A 349 0.20 -3.38 -4.83
N ASN A 350 1.48 -3.12 -5.10
CA ASN A 350 1.98 -1.78 -5.44
C ASN A 350 1.59 -0.70 -4.41
N GLY A 351 1.54 -1.07 -3.13
CA GLY A 351 1.18 -0.17 -2.03
C GLY A 351 -0.31 0.12 -1.88
N GLN A 352 -1.18 -0.40 -2.76
CA GLN A 352 -2.63 -0.36 -2.57
C GLN A 352 -3.10 -1.66 -1.93
N ALA A 353 -3.83 -1.54 -0.83
CA ALA A 353 -4.56 -2.64 -0.20
C ALA A 353 -6.04 -2.52 -0.55
N VAL A 354 -6.61 -3.58 -1.12
CA VAL A 354 -8.05 -3.73 -1.34
C VAL A 354 -8.56 -4.75 -0.35
N ARG A 355 -9.65 -4.41 0.36
CA ARG A 355 -10.27 -5.26 1.37
C ARG A 355 -11.67 -5.65 0.91
N LEU A 356 -12.00 -6.93 1.07
CA LEU A 356 -13.31 -7.49 0.81
C LEU A 356 -13.81 -8.15 2.10
N CYS A 357 -14.99 -7.74 2.58
CA CYS A 357 -15.63 -8.37 3.73
C CYS A 357 -16.68 -9.38 3.27
N LEU A 358 -16.80 -10.49 4.00
CA LEU A 358 -17.71 -11.58 3.72
C LEU A 358 -18.61 -11.90 4.92
N ASP A 359 -19.82 -12.36 4.66
CA ASP A 359 -20.72 -12.87 5.68
C ASP A 359 -20.42 -14.34 6.04
N GLY A 360 -21.17 -14.90 7.00
CA GLY A 360 -21.01 -16.29 7.43
C GLY A 360 -21.33 -17.35 6.36
N GLN A 361 -21.92 -16.96 5.22
CA GLN A 361 -22.14 -17.82 4.05
C GLN A 361 -21.03 -17.67 3.00
N GLY A 362 -20.08 -16.75 3.22
CA GLY A 362 -19.01 -16.43 2.27
C GLY A 362 -19.46 -15.51 1.15
N GLY A 363 -20.67 -14.96 1.24
CA GLY A 363 -21.16 -13.91 0.36
C GLY A 363 -20.55 -12.57 0.72
N TRP A 364 -20.58 -11.62 -0.20
CA TRP A 364 -20.10 -10.27 0.07
C TRP A 364 -20.88 -9.60 1.22
N SER A 365 -20.18 -8.85 2.05
CA SER A 365 -20.76 -8.03 3.11
C SER A 365 -20.03 -6.69 3.23
N HIS A 366 -20.64 -5.77 3.97
CA HIS A 366 -20.02 -4.50 4.32
C HIS A 366 -18.94 -4.70 5.39
N CYS A 367 -17.76 -4.15 5.14
CA CYS A 367 -16.93 -3.57 6.20
C CYS A 367 -17.63 -2.25 6.66
#